data_AF-A0A4R5BU63-F1
#
_entry.id   AF-A0A4R5BU63-F1
#
_cell.length_a   1.000
_cell.length_b   1.000
_cell.length_c   1.000
_cell.angle_alpha   90.00
_cell.angle_beta   90.00
_cell.angle_gamma   90.00
#
_symmetry.space_group_name_H-M   'P 1'
#
loop_
_entity.id
_entity.type
_entity.pdbx_description
1 polymer ?
#
loop_
_entity_poly.entity_id
_entity_poly.type
_entity_poly.pdbx_seq_one_letter_code
_entity_poly.pdbx_strand_id
1 'polypeptide(L)'
;MTLVATGLSHRSTDIGMLEQFALDRAQTAGLRGKLSAAGEIGEVVVLATCNRVEVYADTADPGGALGRIRAELAEITGADELALAPHLYGRRGRDAVRHLFRVACGLDSMLVGEAQIRGQVRDAYADARAEAAVGPVLHDLFQQAFRLGKRAESELGIGRMGASLVEVGLRAGGGHLGTLRGRRALVVGAGAMGALAATALADADVAEIVIANRTPARARRVAAQVGGRARGLAGLDEAIARSDVVVATAAAGEALLTAGMFPSGRPMFVLDLSMPRSAEPEVGKGDGILLVDLEALGERLRGERAELPAESAERMVDAEVEEYARRERAAAAKPAIVAMRTTALAALETELTRFHQRVPSLSADTRSEVDSMARRLVDKFLHRPTVRVKSMAAAENPVYVQVLRDLFDPDHPAGGIPGNVESKG
;
A
#
# COMPACT_ATOMS: atom_id res chain seq x y z
N MET A 1 -6.95 -8.19 18.65
CA MET A 1 -5.86 -7.34 18.14
C MET A 1 -6.48 -6.30 17.22
N THR A 2 -5.78 -5.19 17.01
CA THR A 2 -6.28 -3.99 16.34
C THR A 2 -5.22 -3.51 15.37
N LEU A 3 -5.65 -3.25 14.13
CA LEU A 3 -4.80 -2.64 13.12
C LEU A 3 -4.45 -1.19 13.48
N VAL A 4 -3.19 -0.82 13.32
CA VAL A 4 -2.73 0.56 13.38
C VAL A 4 -1.95 0.91 12.13
N ALA A 5 -2.06 2.17 11.71
CA ALA A 5 -1.22 2.75 10.66
C ALA A 5 -0.69 4.08 11.16
N THR A 6 0.61 4.29 11.09
CA THR A 6 1.24 5.55 11.50
C THR A 6 2.39 5.90 10.58
N GLY A 7 2.66 7.18 10.43
CA GLY A 7 3.71 7.64 9.56
C GLY A 7 3.56 9.08 9.15
N LEU A 8 4.33 9.43 8.14
CA LEU A 8 4.43 10.75 7.55
C LEU A 8 4.27 10.62 6.03
N SER A 9 3.62 11.61 5.43
CA SER A 9 3.41 11.66 3.98
C SER A 9 3.41 13.10 3.49
N HIS A 10 3.46 13.28 2.17
CA HIS A 10 3.36 14.61 1.54
C HIS A 10 2.10 15.41 1.90
N ARG A 11 1.08 14.78 2.53
CA ARG A 11 -0.11 15.49 3.05
C ARG A 11 0.08 16.05 4.45
N SER A 12 0.95 15.44 5.26
CA SER A 12 1.17 15.83 6.65
C SER A 12 2.41 16.70 6.84
N THR A 13 3.29 16.75 5.84
CA THR A 13 4.52 17.53 5.91
C THR A 13 5.06 17.93 4.55
N ASP A 14 5.98 18.88 4.52
CA ASP A 14 6.66 19.32 3.30
C ASP A 14 7.72 18.31 2.83
N ILE A 15 8.19 18.50 1.59
CA ILE A 15 9.14 17.59 0.95
C ILE A 15 10.50 17.61 1.67
N GLY A 16 10.95 18.76 2.17
CA GLY A 16 12.23 18.85 2.87
C GLY A 16 12.25 18.04 4.17
N MET A 17 11.12 18.01 4.88
CA MET A 17 10.92 17.13 6.02
C MET A 17 10.87 15.67 5.56
N LEU A 18 10.10 15.31 4.52
CA LEU A 18 10.07 13.93 4.00
C LEU A 18 11.46 13.38 3.64
N GLU A 19 12.32 14.20 3.04
CA GLU A 19 13.69 13.82 2.67
C GLU A 19 14.52 13.44 3.90
N GLN A 20 14.33 14.11 5.03
CA GLN A 20 15.03 13.78 6.29
C GLN A 20 14.59 12.43 6.87
N PHE A 21 13.37 11.98 6.57
CA PHE A 21 12.83 10.70 7.03
C PHE A 21 12.85 9.62 5.95
N ALA A 22 13.40 9.89 4.76
CA ALA A 22 13.48 8.92 3.70
C ALA A 22 14.35 7.73 4.16
N LEU A 23 13.75 6.54 4.21
CA LEU A 23 14.45 5.32 4.61
C LEU A 23 14.99 4.61 3.39
N ASP A 24 16.27 4.25 3.42
CA ASP A 24 16.84 3.30 2.47
C ASP A 24 16.37 1.86 2.78
N ARG A 25 16.80 0.90 1.96
CA ARG A 25 16.38 -0.50 2.12
C ARG A 25 16.90 -1.13 3.42
N ALA A 26 18.11 -0.79 3.84
CA ALA A 26 18.72 -1.33 5.05
C ALA A 26 18.05 -0.75 6.30
N GLN A 27 17.77 0.55 6.31
CA GLN A 27 17.00 1.22 7.36
C GLN A 27 15.58 0.66 7.44
N THR A 28 14.90 0.50 6.30
CA THR A 28 13.54 -0.08 6.26
C THR A 28 13.50 -1.49 6.88
N ALA A 29 14.48 -2.34 6.55
CA ALA A 29 14.60 -3.68 7.13
C ALA A 29 14.94 -3.62 8.64
N GLY A 30 15.85 -2.73 9.04
CA GLY A 30 16.21 -2.51 10.44
C GLY A 30 15.02 -2.09 11.30
N LEU A 31 14.25 -1.10 10.84
CA LEU A 31 13.03 -0.63 11.51
C LEU A 31 12.02 -1.77 11.67
N ARG A 32 11.76 -2.51 10.60
CA ARG A 32 10.83 -3.65 10.63
C ARG A 32 11.29 -4.74 11.60
N GLY A 33 12.58 -5.06 11.62
CA GLY A 33 13.16 -6.04 12.54
C GLY A 33 12.98 -5.64 14.01
N LYS A 34 13.28 -4.38 14.35
CA LYS A 34 13.08 -3.85 15.71
C LYS A 34 11.61 -3.89 16.14
N LEU A 35 10.70 -3.49 15.26
CA LEU A 35 9.27 -3.51 15.54
C LEU A 35 8.73 -4.94 15.69
N SER A 36 9.20 -5.88 14.88
CA SER A 36 8.80 -7.30 14.99
C SER A 36 9.31 -7.95 16.27
N ALA A 37 10.45 -7.48 16.80
CA ALA A 37 11.00 -7.95 18.07
C ALA A 37 10.28 -7.35 19.29
N ALA A 38 9.47 -6.30 19.10
CA ALA A 38 8.69 -5.72 20.17
C ALA A 38 7.45 -6.57 20.44
N GLY A 39 7.34 -7.16 21.64
CA GLY A 39 6.25 -8.08 21.99
C GLY A 39 4.82 -7.50 21.91
N GLU A 40 4.69 -6.18 21.74
CA GLU A 40 3.41 -5.49 21.54
C GLU A 40 2.91 -5.54 20.08
N ILE A 41 3.78 -5.81 19.11
CA ILE A 41 3.47 -5.80 17.66
C ILE A 41 3.54 -7.24 17.13
N GLY A 42 2.40 -7.78 16.72
CA GLY A 42 2.30 -9.15 16.22
C GLY A 42 2.68 -9.30 14.75
N GLU A 43 2.31 -8.31 13.94
CA GLU A 43 2.60 -8.27 12.50
C GLU A 43 2.97 -6.83 12.11
N VAL A 44 3.88 -6.66 11.16
CA VAL A 44 4.29 -5.32 10.70
C VAL A 44 4.72 -5.28 9.23
N VAL A 45 4.29 -4.23 8.54
CA VAL A 45 4.75 -3.84 7.20
C VAL A 45 5.20 -2.39 7.23
N VAL A 46 6.41 -2.12 6.73
CA VAL A 46 6.94 -0.77 6.57
C VAL A 46 6.92 -0.40 5.09
N LEU A 47 6.20 0.67 4.75
CA LEU A 47 6.12 1.25 3.42
C LEU A 47 6.93 2.54 3.38
N ALA A 48 8.15 2.45 2.86
CA ALA A 48 9.00 3.60 2.58
C ALA A 48 8.99 3.90 1.08
N THR A 49 8.62 5.12 0.72
CA THR A 49 8.62 5.62 -0.66
C THR A 49 9.15 7.05 -0.66
N CYS A 50 9.24 7.65 -1.84
CA CYS A 50 9.52 9.07 -2.02
C CYS A 50 8.51 10.02 -1.33
N ASN A 51 7.25 9.61 -1.17
CA ASN A 51 6.15 10.49 -0.77
C ASN A 51 5.56 10.12 0.60
N ARG A 52 6.09 9.07 1.24
CA ARG A 52 5.64 8.59 2.55
C ARG A 52 6.61 7.61 3.19
N VAL A 53 6.61 7.62 4.52
CA VAL A 53 7.11 6.52 5.35
C VAL A 53 6.00 6.15 6.31
N GLU A 54 5.47 4.94 6.15
CA GLU A 54 4.34 4.43 6.91
C GLU A 54 4.63 3.07 7.49
N VAL A 55 4.08 2.80 8.67
CA VAL A 55 4.11 1.51 9.32
C VAL A 55 2.67 1.06 9.54
N TYR A 56 2.36 -0.13 9.03
CA TYR A 56 1.12 -0.84 9.27
C TYR A 56 1.40 -1.99 10.22
N ALA A 57 0.67 -2.09 11.33
CA ALA A 57 0.90 -3.12 12.32
C ALA A 57 -0.41 -3.70 12.87
N ASP A 58 -0.39 -4.96 13.27
CA ASP A 58 -1.41 -5.56 14.12
C ASP A 58 -0.89 -5.68 15.56
N THR A 59 -1.68 -5.24 16.52
CA THR A 59 -1.25 -5.12 17.93
C THR A 59 -2.39 -5.34 18.92
N ALA A 60 -2.06 -5.83 20.12
CA ALA A 60 -2.98 -5.86 21.25
C ALA A 60 -3.10 -4.50 21.97
N ASP A 61 -2.07 -3.64 21.90
CA ASP A 61 -2.05 -2.30 22.49
C ASP A 61 -1.76 -1.22 21.41
N PRO A 62 -2.82 -0.65 20.81
CA PRO A 62 -2.67 0.41 19.84
C PRO A 62 -1.97 1.67 20.36
N GLY A 63 -2.04 1.95 21.67
CA GLY A 63 -1.37 3.11 22.27
C GLY A 63 0.13 2.90 22.32
N GLY A 64 0.56 1.79 22.93
CA GLY A 64 1.96 1.37 23.00
C GLY A 64 2.61 1.22 21.63
N ALA A 65 1.94 0.53 20.70
CA ALA A 65 2.46 0.34 19.35
C ALA A 65 2.71 1.65 18.60
N LEU A 66 1.79 2.62 18.67
CA LEU A 66 1.98 3.93 18.02
C LEU A 66 3.15 4.71 18.64
N GLY A 67 3.27 4.70 19.97
CA GLY A 67 4.40 5.32 20.66
C GLY A 67 5.74 4.66 20.30
N ARG A 68 5.76 3.33 20.25
CA ARG A 68 6.95 2.57 19.88
C ARG A 68 7.38 2.82 18.45
N ILE A 69 6.44 2.80 17.49
CA ILE A 69 6.77 3.10 16.09
C ILE A 69 7.35 4.50 15.96
N ARG A 70 6.81 5.49 16.67
CA ARG A 70 7.35 6.85 16.68
C ARG A 70 8.79 6.89 17.22
N ALA A 71 9.05 6.25 18.34
CA ALA A 71 10.38 6.19 18.94
C ALA A 71 11.41 5.54 18.00
N GLU A 72 11.06 4.41 17.39
CA GLU A 72 11.95 3.69 16.47
C GLU A 72 12.20 4.46 15.17
N LEU A 73 11.19 5.18 14.66
CA LEU A 73 11.35 6.09 13.52
C LEU A 73 12.31 7.23 13.86
N ALA A 74 12.15 7.89 15.01
CA ALA A 74 13.05 8.96 15.44
C ALA A 74 14.49 8.45 15.59
N GLU A 75 14.68 7.27 16.19
CA GLU A 75 16.00 6.67 16.39
C GLU A 75 16.68 6.33 15.06
N ILE A 76 15.97 5.72 14.10
CA ILE A 76 16.58 5.27 12.83
C ILE A 76 16.91 6.42 11.88
N THR A 77 16.18 7.53 11.98
CA THR A 77 16.45 8.74 11.20
C THR A 77 17.36 9.73 11.92
N GLY A 78 17.67 9.48 13.20
CA GLY A 78 18.45 10.40 14.04
C GLY A 78 17.74 11.74 14.32
N ALA A 79 16.41 11.77 14.18
CA ALA A 79 15.62 12.97 14.38
C ALA A 79 15.19 13.12 15.84
N ASP A 80 14.92 14.34 16.27
CA ASP A 80 14.26 14.59 17.55
C ASP A 80 12.80 14.11 17.50
N GLU A 81 12.42 13.24 18.43
CA GLU A 81 11.05 12.71 18.56
C GLU A 81 10.02 13.84 18.72
N LEU A 82 10.37 14.90 19.44
CA LEU A 82 9.50 16.06 19.64
C LEU A 82 9.29 16.87 18.36
N ALA A 83 10.32 16.93 17.51
CA ALA A 83 10.22 17.58 16.20
C ALA A 83 9.44 16.73 15.19
N LEU A 84 9.47 15.41 15.32
CA LEU A 84 8.75 14.47 14.46
C LEU A 84 7.24 14.40 14.77
N ALA A 85 6.87 14.49 16.06
CA ALA A 85 5.51 14.27 16.52
C ALA A 85 4.41 15.08 15.79
N PRO A 86 4.57 16.38 15.45
CA PRO A 86 3.55 17.17 14.75
C PRO A 86 3.25 16.68 13.33
N HIS A 87 4.18 15.95 12.70
CA HIS A 87 4.08 15.52 11.31
C HIS A 87 3.56 14.09 11.15
N LEU A 88 3.55 13.32 12.24
CA LEU A 88 3.04 11.96 12.28
C LEU A 88 1.53 11.95 12.46
N TYR A 89 0.83 11.18 11.62
CA TYR A 89 -0.55 10.81 11.87
C TYR A 89 -0.63 9.39 12.42
N GLY A 90 -1.62 9.13 13.26
CA GLY A 90 -1.97 7.79 13.74
C GLY A 90 -3.40 7.44 13.37
N ARG A 91 -3.61 6.25 12.81
CA ARG A 91 -4.91 5.69 12.45
C ARG A 91 -5.08 4.32 13.11
N ARG A 92 -6.32 3.97 13.47
CA ARG A 92 -6.64 2.73 14.19
C ARG A 92 -7.83 2.03 13.56
N GLY A 93 -7.84 0.70 13.63
CA GLY A 93 -8.91 -0.16 13.15
C GLY A 93 -9.35 0.19 11.73
N ARG A 94 -10.61 0.56 11.59
CA ARG A 94 -11.24 0.90 10.32
C ARG A 94 -10.52 2.03 9.57
N ASP A 95 -9.97 3.02 10.26
CA ASP A 95 -9.27 4.14 9.62
C ASP A 95 -7.91 3.70 9.06
N ALA A 96 -7.23 2.75 9.70
CA ALA A 96 -6.00 2.17 9.19
C ALA A 96 -6.26 1.35 7.92
N VAL A 97 -7.35 0.58 7.90
CA VAL A 97 -7.81 -0.17 6.72
C VAL A 97 -8.15 0.78 5.57
N ARG A 98 -8.98 1.80 5.84
CA ARG A 98 -9.34 2.83 4.85
C ARG A 98 -8.09 3.47 4.27
N HIS A 99 -7.14 3.84 5.12
CA HIS A 99 -5.89 4.48 4.70
C HIS A 99 -5.09 3.61 3.73
N LEU A 100 -4.84 2.34 4.06
CA LEU A 100 -4.14 1.43 3.16
C LEU A 100 -4.87 1.30 1.82
N PHE A 101 -6.19 1.18 1.84
CA PHE A 101 -7.00 1.06 0.62
C PHE A 101 -6.91 2.31 -0.25
N ARG A 102 -6.94 3.51 0.35
CA ARG A 102 -6.70 4.77 -0.37
C ARG A 102 -5.30 4.82 -0.98
N VAL A 103 -4.28 4.45 -0.22
CA VAL A 103 -2.88 4.41 -0.68
C VAL A 103 -2.73 3.43 -1.84
N ALA A 104 -3.28 2.21 -1.74
CA ALA A 104 -3.22 1.19 -2.79
C ALA A 104 -4.00 1.58 -4.06
N CYS A 105 -5.04 2.41 -3.93
CA CYS A 105 -5.75 3.03 -5.07
C CYS A 105 -5.04 4.28 -5.61
N GLY A 106 -3.96 4.74 -4.98
CA GLY A 106 -3.26 5.97 -5.31
C GLY A 106 -4.01 7.25 -4.96
N LEU A 107 -5.11 7.19 -4.21
CA LEU A 107 -5.88 8.37 -3.80
C LEU A 107 -5.17 9.26 -2.79
N ASP A 108 -4.13 8.70 -2.17
CA ASP A 108 -3.30 9.38 -1.20
C ASP A 108 -1.90 9.67 -1.72
N SER A 109 -1.61 9.49 -3.00
CA SER A 109 -0.34 9.92 -3.60
C SER A 109 -0.35 11.42 -3.88
N MET A 110 0.84 12.06 -3.88
CA MET A 110 1.01 13.47 -4.31
C MET A 110 0.33 13.74 -5.65
N LEU A 111 0.27 12.69 -6.46
CA LEU A 111 -0.49 12.62 -7.69
C LEU A 111 -1.51 11.51 -7.54
N VAL A 112 -2.77 11.90 -7.32
CA VAL A 112 -3.88 10.95 -7.19
C VAL A 112 -3.86 10.00 -8.38
N GLY A 113 -3.66 8.70 -8.13
CA GLY A 113 -3.67 7.64 -9.15
C GLY A 113 -2.33 7.17 -9.71
N GLU A 114 -1.20 7.56 -9.13
CA GLU A 114 0.10 7.05 -9.54
C GLU A 114 0.15 5.50 -9.50
N ALA A 115 0.23 4.83 -10.66
CA ALA A 115 0.24 3.37 -10.75
C ALA A 115 1.42 2.71 -10.00
N GLN A 116 2.49 3.48 -9.76
CA GLN A 116 3.70 3.04 -9.07
C GLN A 116 3.46 2.73 -7.59
N ILE A 117 2.57 3.45 -6.89
CA ILE A 117 2.35 3.24 -5.45
C ILE A 117 1.85 1.83 -5.15
N ARG A 118 0.99 1.26 -6.01
CA ARG A 118 0.52 -0.12 -5.85
C ARG A 118 1.66 -1.12 -5.97
N GLY A 119 2.62 -0.86 -6.86
CA GLY A 119 3.85 -1.64 -6.97
C GLY A 119 4.67 -1.55 -5.69
N GLN A 120 4.88 -0.35 -5.17
CA GLN A 120 5.62 -0.12 -3.92
C GLN A 120 4.96 -0.77 -2.70
N VAL A 121 3.63 -0.70 -2.58
CA VAL A 121 2.87 -1.40 -1.53
C VAL A 121 3.06 -2.92 -1.65
N ARG A 122 3.11 -3.46 -2.88
CA ARG A 122 3.36 -4.88 -3.13
C ARG A 122 4.79 -5.29 -2.75
N ASP A 123 5.77 -4.47 -3.08
CA ASP A 123 7.18 -4.72 -2.77
C ASP A 123 7.41 -4.66 -1.24
N ALA A 124 6.87 -3.65 -0.56
CA ALA A 124 6.92 -3.53 0.90
C ALA A 124 6.30 -4.76 1.61
N TYR A 125 5.14 -5.21 1.12
CA TYR A 125 4.51 -6.44 1.59
C TYR A 125 5.39 -7.68 1.34
N ALA A 126 5.98 -7.80 0.16
CA ALA A 126 6.81 -8.95 -0.21
C ALA A 126 8.08 -9.03 0.65
N ASP A 127 8.75 -7.90 0.87
CA ASP A 127 9.92 -7.79 1.75
C ASP A 127 9.54 -8.18 3.19
N ALA A 128 8.46 -7.62 3.75
CA ALA A 128 7.99 -7.96 5.09
C ALA A 128 7.62 -9.44 5.25
N ARG A 129 7.01 -10.04 4.22
CA ARG A 129 6.68 -11.47 4.20
C ARG A 129 7.94 -12.34 4.15
N ALA A 130 8.94 -11.96 3.37
CA ALA A 130 10.21 -12.70 3.28
C ALA A 130 10.94 -12.74 4.63
N GLU A 131 10.71 -11.75 5.48
CA GLU A 131 11.26 -11.65 6.83
C GLU A 131 10.33 -12.21 7.92
N ALA A 132 9.25 -12.91 7.54
CA ALA A 132 8.26 -13.48 8.46
C ALA A 132 7.58 -12.45 9.39
N ALA A 133 7.58 -11.16 9.02
CA ALA A 133 6.93 -10.08 9.78
C ALA A 133 5.43 -9.95 9.46
N VAL A 134 4.92 -10.75 8.53
CA VAL A 134 3.51 -10.72 8.09
C VAL A 134 2.83 -12.02 8.49
N GLY A 135 1.76 -11.91 9.26
CA GLY A 135 0.88 -13.01 9.62
C GLY A 135 -0.45 -12.95 8.87
N PRO A 136 -1.49 -13.68 9.33
CA PRO A 136 -2.78 -13.77 8.66
C PRO A 136 -3.51 -12.43 8.51
N VAL A 137 -3.36 -11.51 9.48
CA VAL A 137 -4.15 -10.28 9.54
C VAL A 137 -3.69 -9.30 8.46
N LEU A 138 -2.40 -8.94 8.45
CA LEU A 138 -1.83 -8.08 7.43
C LEU A 138 -1.77 -8.78 6.07
N HIS A 139 -1.63 -10.11 6.03
CA HIS A 139 -1.73 -10.83 4.76
C HIS A 139 -3.07 -10.57 4.08
N ASP A 140 -4.20 -10.84 4.75
CA ASP A 140 -5.51 -10.67 4.14
C ASP A 140 -5.79 -9.20 3.79
N LEU A 141 -5.44 -8.26 4.68
CA LEU A 141 -5.59 -6.83 4.45
C LEU A 141 -4.86 -6.36 3.17
N PHE A 142 -3.59 -6.72 3.00
CA PHE A 142 -2.81 -6.34 1.82
C PHE A 142 -3.31 -7.03 0.55
N GLN A 143 -3.72 -8.31 0.62
CA GLN A 143 -4.31 -8.98 -0.55
C GLN A 143 -5.58 -8.29 -1.03
N GLN A 144 -6.41 -7.79 -0.12
CA GLN A 144 -7.59 -7.02 -0.47
C GLN A 144 -7.23 -5.65 -1.05
N ALA A 145 -6.25 -4.95 -0.46
CA ALA A 145 -5.75 -3.69 -0.98
C ALA A 145 -5.24 -3.83 -2.43
N PHE A 146 -4.54 -4.92 -2.77
CA PHE A 146 -4.09 -5.18 -4.15
C PHE A 146 -5.24 -5.41 -5.13
N ARG A 147 -6.28 -6.16 -4.72
CA ARG A 147 -7.47 -6.40 -5.55
C ARG A 147 -8.22 -5.10 -5.79
N LEU A 148 -8.42 -4.30 -4.75
CA LEU A 148 -9.08 -3.00 -4.84
C LEU A 148 -8.31 -2.04 -5.74
N GLY A 149 -6.99 -1.90 -5.54
CA GLY A 149 -6.17 -1.03 -6.39
C GLY A 149 -6.12 -1.47 -7.86
N LYS A 150 -6.25 -2.77 -8.15
CA LYS A 150 -6.41 -3.26 -9.53
C LYS A 150 -7.78 -2.91 -10.11
N ARG A 151 -8.84 -3.07 -9.31
CA ARG A 151 -10.22 -2.74 -9.71
C ARG A 151 -10.38 -1.24 -9.99
N ALA A 152 -9.85 -0.39 -9.12
CA ALA A 152 -9.84 1.06 -9.29
C ALA A 152 -9.09 1.49 -10.57
N GLU A 153 -7.95 0.85 -10.88
CA GLU A 153 -7.25 1.11 -12.15
C GLU A 153 -8.10 0.72 -13.37
N SER A 154 -8.69 -0.47 -13.36
CA SER A 154 -9.45 -0.99 -14.52
C SER A 154 -10.77 -0.26 -14.75
N GLU A 155 -11.49 0.09 -13.68
CA GLU A 155 -12.83 0.65 -13.75
C GLU A 155 -12.83 2.18 -13.81
N LEU A 156 -11.85 2.84 -13.18
CA LEU A 156 -11.81 4.30 -13.06
C LEU A 156 -10.67 4.94 -13.85
N GLY A 157 -9.82 4.15 -14.52
CA GLY A 157 -8.71 4.65 -15.35
C GLY A 157 -7.61 5.36 -14.56
N ILE A 158 -7.59 5.20 -13.23
CA ILE A 158 -6.75 5.95 -12.30
C ILE A 158 -5.24 5.75 -12.56
N GLY A 159 -4.83 4.60 -13.11
CA GLY A 159 -3.42 4.28 -13.41
C GLY A 159 -2.79 4.98 -14.63
N ARG A 160 -3.54 5.78 -15.41
CA ARG A 160 -2.99 6.50 -16.59
C ARG A 160 -2.19 7.76 -16.25
N MET A 161 -2.08 8.12 -14.96
CA MET A 161 -1.55 9.42 -14.53
C MET A 161 -0.02 9.57 -14.59
N GLY A 162 0.76 8.48 -14.54
CA GLY A 162 2.23 8.57 -14.70
C GLY A 162 2.64 9.02 -16.11
N ALA A 163 1.91 8.59 -17.13
CA ALA A 163 2.00 9.14 -18.48
C ALA A 163 1.57 10.61 -18.49
N SER A 164 0.48 10.95 -17.80
CA SER A 164 -0.02 12.32 -17.70
C SER A 164 1.00 13.30 -17.09
N LEU A 165 1.80 12.91 -16.08
CA LEU A 165 2.88 13.76 -15.55
C LEU A 165 3.94 14.10 -16.59
N VAL A 166 4.44 13.05 -17.24
CA VAL A 166 5.46 13.17 -18.28
C VAL A 166 4.89 14.02 -19.40
N GLU A 167 3.67 13.77 -19.85
CA GLU A 167 2.99 14.55 -20.88
C GLU A 167 2.78 16.02 -20.47
N VAL A 168 2.31 16.30 -19.26
CA VAL A 168 2.11 17.68 -18.75
C VAL A 168 3.44 18.41 -18.62
N GLY A 169 4.47 17.73 -18.13
CA GLY A 169 5.83 18.27 -18.06
C GLY A 169 6.41 18.56 -19.43
N LEU A 170 6.34 17.59 -20.35
CA LEU A 170 6.80 17.76 -21.73
C LEU A 170 5.99 18.83 -22.48
N ARG A 171 4.69 18.99 -22.22
CA ARG A 171 3.88 20.10 -22.74
C ARG A 171 4.38 21.45 -22.24
N ALA A 172 4.79 21.54 -20.96
CA ALA A 172 5.47 22.73 -20.43
C ALA A 172 6.75 23.04 -21.20
N GLY A 173 7.58 22.01 -21.42
CA GLY A 173 8.82 22.12 -22.17
C GLY A 173 8.60 22.53 -23.63
N GLY A 174 7.57 21.99 -24.27
CA GLY A 174 7.16 22.37 -25.63
C GLY A 174 6.74 23.83 -25.71
N GLY A 175 6.04 24.36 -24.71
CA GLY A 175 5.71 25.77 -24.62
C GLY A 175 6.94 26.68 -24.46
N HIS A 176 7.90 26.28 -23.62
CA HIS A 176 9.16 27.01 -23.39
C HIS A 176 10.08 27.01 -24.61
N LEU A 177 10.23 25.85 -25.25
CA LEU A 177 11.10 25.66 -26.42
C LEU A 177 10.39 25.96 -27.75
N GLY A 178 9.12 26.34 -27.73
CA GLY A 178 8.23 26.48 -28.90
C GLY A 178 7.77 25.15 -29.51
N THR A 179 8.63 24.12 -29.51
CA THR A 179 8.29 22.73 -29.87
C THR A 179 9.34 21.75 -29.34
N LEU A 180 8.92 20.51 -29.05
CA LEU A 180 9.81 19.38 -28.78
C LEU A 180 10.26 18.66 -30.05
N ARG A 181 9.51 18.81 -31.16
CA ARG A 181 9.80 18.13 -32.41
C ARG A 181 11.19 18.53 -32.92
N GLY A 182 12.01 17.54 -33.25
CA GLY A 182 13.37 17.75 -33.74
C GLY A 182 14.39 18.15 -32.67
N ARG A 183 14.00 18.25 -31.39
CA ARG A 183 14.93 18.54 -30.29
C ARG A 183 15.74 17.32 -29.89
N ARG A 184 16.83 17.52 -29.15
CA ARG A 184 17.64 16.44 -28.58
C ARG A 184 17.30 16.28 -27.10
N ALA A 185 16.97 15.07 -26.69
CA ALA A 185 16.55 14.77 -25.33
C ALA A 185 17.53 13.83 -24.61
N LEU A 186 17.80 14.13 -23.35
CA LEU A 186 18.55 13.29 -22.42
C LEU A 186 17.62 12.84 -21.29
N VAL A 187 17.50 11.54 -21.08
CA VAL A 187 16.81 10.96 -19.92
C VAL A 187 17.85 10.41 -18.95
N VAL A 188 17.90 10.94 -17.73
CA VAL A 188 18.80 10.53 -16.66
C VAL A 188 18.04 9.62 -15.70
N GLY A 189 18.18 8.32 -15.91
CA GLY A 189 17.46 7.27 -15.21
C GLY A 189 16.80 6.29 -16.18
N ALA A 190 16.92 4.99 -15.87
CA ALA A 190 16.32 3.91 -16.67
C ALA A 190 15.39 3.02 -15.85
N GLY A 191 14.64 3.64 -14.93
CA GLY A 191 13.53 3.03 -14.19
C GLY A 191 12.22 3.12 -14.97
N ALA A 192 11.09 2.79 -14.31
CA ALA A 192 9.77 2.87 -14.93
C ALA A 192 9.44 4.28 -15.47
N MET A 193 9.69 5.32 -14.67
CA MET A 193 9.50 6.72 -15.09
C MET A 193 10.43 7.14 -16.23
N GLY A 194 11.68 6.68 -16.21
CA GLY A 194 12.61 6.93 -17.32
C GLY A 194 12.15 6.30 -18.63
N ALA A 195 11.55 5.09 -18.58
CA ALA A 195 10.97 4.44 -19.75
C ALA A 195 9.72 5.15 -20.27
N LEU A 196 8.84 5.62 -19.38
CA LEU A 196 7.68 6.43 -19.74
C LEU A 196 8.10 7.77 -20.37
N ALA A 197 9.08 8.46 -19.76
CA ALA A 197 9.66 9.68 -20.30
C ALA A 197 10.25 9.48 -21.69
N ALA A 198 11.04 8.42 -21.88
CA ALA A 198 11.61 8.08 -23.18
C ALA A 198 10.52 7.82 -24.24
N THR A 199 9.46 7.10 -23.88
CA THR A 199 8.34 6.81 -24.79
C THR A 199 7.60 8.10 -25.18
N ALA A 200 7.25 8.94 -24.22
CA ALA A 200 6.55 10.19 -24.49
C ALA A 200 7.40 11.20 -25.29
N LEU A 201 8.73 11.20 -25.08
CA LEU A 201 9.66 11.98 -25.91
C LEU A 201 9.68 11.47 -27.35
N ALA A 202 9.66 10.15 -27.56
CA ALA A 202 9.58 9.55 -28.89
C ALA A 202 8.27 9.91 -29.59
N ASP A 203 7.14 9.83 -28.87
CA ASP A 203 5.82 10.24 -29.37
C ASP A 203 5.75 11.74 -29.70
N ALA A 204 6.63 12.56 -29.09
CA ALA A 204 6.78 13.99 -29.37
C ALA A 204 7.71 14.30 -30.57
N ASP A 205 8.15 13.29 -31.34
CA ASP A 205 9.02 13.41 -32.51
C ASP A 205 10.35 14.15 -32.25
N VAL A 206 10.98 13.92 -31.09
CA VAL A 206 12.34 14.43 -30.83
C VAL A 206 13.35 13.77 -31.80
N ALA A 207 14.40 14.49 -32.19
CA ALA A 207 15.38 13.99 -33.17
C ALA A 207 16.33 12.94 -32.58
N GLU A 208 16.64 13.04 -31.28
CA GLU A 208 17.55 12.11 -30.61
C GLU A 208 17.11 11.92 -29.16
N ILE A 209 17.16 10.67 -28.69
CA ILE A 209 16.93 10.30 -27.29
C ILE A 209 18.17 9.59 -26.77
N VAL A 210 18.78 10.13 -25.72
CA VAL A 210 19.91 9.51 -25.01
C VAL A 210 19.45 9.11 -23.62
N ILE A 211 19.62 7.85 -23.25
CA ILE A 211 19.32 7.32 -21.91
C ILE A 211 20.63 7.16 -21.14
N ALA A 212 20.81 7.96 -20.09
CA ALA A 212 21.94 7.87 -19.16
C ALA A 212 21.51 7.13 -17.88
N ASN A 213 22.28 6.14 -17.45
CA ASN A 213 21.97 5.42 -16.22
C ASN A 213 23.22 4.84 -15.55
N ARG A 214 23.19 4.71 -14.21
CA ARG A 214 24.28 4.09 -13.43
C ARG A 214 24.57 2.66 -13.87
N THR A 215 23.53 1.90 -14.19
CA THR A 215 23.64 0.53 -14.71
C THR A 215 23.47 0.55 -16.23
N PRO A 216 24.53 0.33 -17.04
CA PRO A 216 24.48 0.46 -18.49
C PRO A 216 23.48 -0.48 -19.17
N ALA A 217 23.27 -1.68 -18.60
CA ALA A 217 22.31 -2.65 -19.14
C ALA A 217 20.86 -2.14 -19.09
N ARG A 218 20.48 -1.37 -18.06
CA ARG A 218 19.13 -0.79 -17.96
C ARG A 218 18.94 0.33 -18.99
N ALA A 219 19.94 1.21 -19.16
CA ALA A 219 19.90 2.26 -20.19
C ALA A 219 19.75 1.67 -21.59
N ARG A 220 20.53 0.62 -21.92
CA ARG A 220 20.44 -0.10 -23.21
C ARG A 220 19.04 -0.67 -23.46
N ARG A 221 18.40 -1.24 -22.44
CA ARG A 221 17.05 -1.79 -22.54
C ARG A 221 16.02 -0.72 -22.90
N VAL A 222 16.02 0.41 -22.18
CA VAL A 222 15.07 1.50 -22.44
C VAL A 222 15.34 2.16 -23.78
N ALA A 223 16.62 2.43 -24.11
CA ALA A 223 17.01 3.01 -25.38
C ALA A 223 16.54 2.17 -26.58
N ALA A 224 16.65 0.83 -26.49
CA ALA A 224 16.19 -0.07 -27.55
C ALA A 224 14.68 0.01 -27.81
N GLN A 225 13.86 0.36 -26.82
CA GLN A 225 12.40 0.46 -26.99
C GLN A 225 11.99 1.67 -27.84
N VAL A 226 12.81 2.71 -27.87
CA VAL A 226 12.49 4.00 -28.51
C VAL A 226 13.46 4.36 -29.64
N GLY A 227 14.33 3.43 -30.04
CA GLY A 227 15.37 3.69 -31.05
C GLY A 227 16.45 4.69 -30.60
N GLY A 228 16.61 4.88 -29.29
CA GLY A 228 17.56 5.83 -28.70
C GLY A 228 18.98 5.26 -28.51
N ARG A 229 19.84 6.04 -27.86
CA ARG A 229 21.21 5.67 -27.50
C ARG A 229 21.35 5.55 -25.99
N ALA A 230 22.21 4.63 -25.54
CA ALA A 230 22.48 4.44 -24.11
C ALA A 230 23.88 4.93 -23.75
N ARG A 231 24.03 5.55 -22.57
CA ARG A 231 25.32 5.93 -22.00
C ARG A 231 25.39 5.72 -20.49
N GLY A 232 26.61 5.72 -19.95
CA GLY A 232 26.84 5.83 -18.51
C GLY A 232 26.66 7.27 -18.01
N LEU A 233 26.68 7.43 -16.68
CA LEU A 233 26.61 8.75 -16.03
C LEU A 233 27.92 9.56 -16.13
N ALA A 234 29.05 8.93 -16.50
CA ALA A 234 30.29 9.66 -16.73
C ALA A 234 30.14 10.64 -17.93
N GLY A 235 30.66 11.86 -17.76
CA GLY A 235 30.56 12.94 -18.75
C GLY A 235 29.14 13.47 -18.95
N LEU A 236 28.34 13.53 -17.88
CA LEU A 236 26.94 13.96 -17.94
C LEU A 236 26.80 15.40 -18.42
N ASP A 237 27.73 16.27 -18.05
CA ASP A 237 27.91 17.63 -18.52
C ASP A 237 27.96 17.72 -20.06
N GLU A 238 28.74 16.87 -20.73
CA GLU A 238 28.77 16.82 -22.20
C GLU A 238 27.43 16.38 -22.79
N ALA A 239 26.71 15.49 -22.10
CA ALA A 239 25.38 15.05 -22.52
C ALA A 239 24.36 16.19 -22.44
N ILE A 240 24.38 16.91 -21.32
CA ILE A 240 23.52 18.06 -21.04
C ILE A 240 23.80 19.17 -22.06
N ALA A 241 25.06 19.50 -22.30
CA ALA A 241 25.47 20.51 -23.28
C ALA A 241 25.00 20.19 -24.72
N ARG A 242 24.76 18.92 -25.05
CA ARG A 242 24.23 18.48 -26.36
C ARG A 242 22.72 18.32 -26.42
N SER A 243 22.02 18.51 -25.31
CA SER A 243 20.57 18.29 -25.22
C SER A 243 19.83 19.61 -25.11
N ASP A 244 18.61 19.67 -25.62
CA ASP A 244 17.69 20.81 -25.43
C ASP A 244 16.68 20.50 -24.32
N VAL A 245 16.42 19.20 -24.10
CA VAL A 245 15.52 18.68 -23.06
C VAL A 245 16.28 17.69 -22.18
N VAL A 246 16.20 17.86 -20.87
CA VAL A 246 16.75 16.91 -19.88
C VAL A 246 15.61 16.44 -18.99
N VAL A 247 15.40 15.12 -18.89
CA VAL A 247 14.42 14.52 -17.99
C VAL A 247 15.16 13.69 -16.94
N ALA A 248 15.10 14.10 -15.68
CA ALA A 248 15.70 13.37 -14.58
C ALA A 248 14.66 12.48 -13.90
N THR A 249 14.97 11.20 -13.72
CA THR A 249 14.10 10.23 -13.02
C THR A 249 14.89 9.32 -12.09
N ALA A 250 16.17 9.62 -11.84
CA ALA A 250 17.07 8.78 -11.07
C ALA A 250 17.14 9.25 -9.62
N ALA A 251 16.56 8.51 -8.68
CA ALA A 251 16.80 8.80 -7.27
C ALA A 251 18.29 8.58 -6.92
N ALA A 252 18.93 9.60 -6.34
CA ALA A 252 20.28 9.55 -5.83
C ALA A 252 20.31 10.21 -4.43
N GLY A 253 21.30 9.87 -3.60
CA GLY A 253 21.49 10.50 -2.30
C GLY A 253 22.01 11.94 -2.38
N GLU A 254 22.50 12.35 -3.56
CA GLU A 254 22.96 13.70 -3.88
C GLU A 254 22.45 14.09 -5.28
N ALA A 255 22.26 15.39 -5.53
CA ALA A 255 21.81 15.91 -6.81
C ALA A 255 22.81 15.56 -7.93
N LEU A 256 22.31 15.04 -9.04
CA LEU A 256 23.11 14.63 -10.20
C LEU A 256 23.31 15.75 -11.22
N LEU A 257 22.39 16.70 -11.29
CA LEU A 257 22.38 17.81 -12.23
C LEU A 257 22.65 19.10 -11.45
N THR A 258 23.87 19.62 -11.60
CA THR A 258 24.28 20.88 -10.98
C THR A 258 24.25 22.03 -11.97
N ALA A 259 24.06 23.25 -11.48
CA ALA A 259 23.91 24.43 -12.35
C ALA A 259 25.10 24.63 -13.32
N GLY A 260 26.31 24.30 -12.89
CA GLY A 260 27.54 24.43 -13.69
C GLY A 260 27.62 23.48 -14.89
N MET A 261 26.77 22.46 -14.98
CA MET A 261 26.72 21.54 -16.13
C MET A 261 25.95 22.12 -17.31
N PHE A 262 25.16 23.18 -17.09
CA PHE A 262 24.28 23.73 -18.11
C PHE A 262 24.91 24.92 -18.83
N PRO A 263 24.82 24.99 -20.16
CA PRO A 263 25.30 26.14 -20.92
C PRO A 263 24.43 27.37 -20.66
N SER A 264 25.06 28.54 -20.52
CA SER A 264 24.38 29.83 -20.32
C SER A 264 23.80 30.39 -21.63
N GLY A 265 22.66 31.07 -21.54
CA GLY A 265 22.05 31.82 -22.65
C GLY A 265 21.42 30.95 -23.74
N ARG A 266 21.30 29.63 -23.52
CA ARG A 266 20.67 28.71 -24.46
C ARG A 266 19.33 28.21 -23.89
N PRO A 267 18.22 28.32 -24.65
CA PRO A 267 16.95 27.77 -24.21
C PRO A 267 17.04 26.27 -23.94
N MET A 268 16.79 25.86 -22.70
CA MET A 268 16.77 24.46 -22.29
C MET A 268 15.58 24.19 -21.38
N PHE A 269 15.05 22.97 -21.46
CA PHE A 269 14.01 22.50 -20.57
C PHE A 269 14.52 21.34 -19.72
N VAL A 270 14.32 21.45 -18.40
CA VAL A 270 14.67 20.41 -17.44
C VAL A 270 13.41 19.98 -16.72
N LEU A 271 13.11 18.69 -16.79
CA LEU A 271 11.99 18.05 -16.12
C LEU A 271 12.55 17.12 -15.04
N ASP A 272 12.42 17.50 -13.77
CA ASP A 272 12.87 16.65 -12.66
C ASP A 272 11.68 15.87 -12.06
N LEU A 273 11.71 14.56 -12.26
CA LEU A 273 10.72 13.61 -11.77
C LEU A 273 11.30 12.68 -10.69
N SER A 274 12.46 13.01 -10.10
CA SER A 274 13.08 12.18 -9.08
C SER A 274 12.75 12.65 -7.65
N MET A 275 12.89 11.72 -6.71
CA MET A 275 12.85 12.01 -5.28
C MET A 275 13.82 11.06 -4.54
N PRO A 276 14.82 11.58 -3.79
CA PRO A 276 15.19 13.01 -3.68
C PRO A 276 15.48 13.68 -5.05
N ARG A 277 15.44 15.01 -5.10
CA ARG A 277 15.62 15.77 -6.35
C ARG A 277 16.98 15.47 -7.00
N SER A 278 16.98 15.32 -8.32
CA SER A 278 18.19 15.08 -9.10
C SER A 278 18.80 16.38 -9.57
N ALA A 279 18.00 17.43 -9.73
CA ALA A 279 18.45 18.75 -10.12
C ALA A 279 18.53 19.67 -8.91
N GLU A 280 19.64 20.39 -8.80
CA GLU A 280 19.73 21.51 -7.87
C GLU A 280 18.72 22.60 -8.26
N PRO A 281 18.06 23.27 -7.30
CA PRO A 281 17.19 24.40 -7.60
C PRO A 281 17.87 25.53 -8.40
N GLU A 282 19.19 25.69 -8.22
CA GLU A 282 20.01 26.67 -8.95
C GLU A 282 20.02 26.44 -10.47
N VAL A 283 19.78 25.22 -10.96
CA VAL A 283 19.65 24.92 -12.40
C VAL A 283 18.55 25.78 -13.03
N GLY A 284 17.42 25.96 -12.34
CA GLY A 284 16.29 26.76 -12.81
C GLY A 284 16.54 28.27 -12.83
N LYS A 285 17.65 28.75 -12.26
CA LYS A 285 18.04 30.17 -12.29
C LYS A 285 18.94 30.52 -13.47
N GLY A 286 19.36 29.52 -14.25
CA GLY A 286 20.19 29.74 -15.43
C GLY A 286 19.44 30.46 -16.55
N ASP A 287 20.13 31.35 -17.26
CA ASP A 287 19.54 32.12 -18.35
C ASP A 287 19.06 31.21 -19.49
N GLY A 288 17.77 31.29 -19.82
CA GLY A 288 17.09 30.46 -20.81
C GLY A 288 16.67 29.06 -20.33
N ILE A 289 16.91 28.70 -19.07
CA ILE A 289 16.58 27.38 -18.54
C ILE A 289 15.23 27.40 -17.81
N LEU A 290 14.32 26.52 -18.20
CA LEU A 290 13.11 26.23 -17.45
C LEU A 290 13.26 24.89 -16.72
N LEU A 291 13.33 24.93 -15.39
CA LEU A 291 13.23 23.74 -14.54
C LEU A 291 11.78 23.57 -14.08
N VAL A 292 11.22 22.39 -14.31
CA VAL A 292 9.92 21.96 -13.79
C VAL A 292 10.13 20.68 -12.98
N ASP A 293 9.83 20.73 -11.70
CA ASP A 293 9.92 19.59 -10.79
C ASP A 293 8.53 19.02 -10.45
N LEU A 294 8.49 17.95 -9.64
CA LEU A 294 7.25 17.31 -9.22
C LEU A 294 6.28 18.25 -8.49
N GLU A 295 6.80 19.24 -7.75
CA GLU A 295 5.98 20.23 -7.04
C GLU A 295 5.24 21.13 -8.04
N ALA A 296 5.98 21.71 -9.00
CA ALA A 296 5.41 22.54 -10.06
C ALA A 296 4.39 21.78 -10.93
N LEU A 297 4.64 20.49 -11.21
CA LEU A 297 3.69 19.64 -11.94
C LEU A 297 2.42 19.37 -11.12
N GLY A 298 2.56 19.17 -9.81
CA GLY A 298 1.44 18.97 -8.90
C GLY A 298 0.45 20.13 -8.96
N GLU A 299 0.93 21.37 -8.90
CA GLU A 299 0.07 22.56 -9.02
C GLU A 299 -0.64 22.65 -10.38
N ARG A 300 0.08 22.35 -11.47
CA ARG A 300 -0.50 22.37 -12.83
C ARG A 300 -1.60 21.33 -13.01
N LEU A 301 -1.39 20.12 -12.48
CA LEU A 301 -2.37 19.03 -12.55
C LEU A 301 -3.61 19.28 -11.69
N ARG A 302 -3.51 20.06 -10.61
CA ARG A 302 -4.68 20.49 -9.84
C ARG A 302 -5.60 21.40 -10.65
N GLY A 303 -5.03 22.25 -11.52
CA GLY A 303 -5.80 23.14 -12.40
C GLY A 303 -6.50 22.43 -13.57
N GLU A 304 -5.96 21.32 -14.09
CA GLU A 304 -6.53 20.56 -15.22
C GLU A 304 -7.63 19.55 -14.78
N ARG A 305 -7.86 19.35 -13.49
CA ARG A 305 -8.78 18.33 -12.95
C ARG A 305 -10.16 18.87 -12.60
N ALA A 306 -11.08 18.80 -13.56
CA ALA A 306 -12.51 18.77 -13.29
C ALA A 306 -12.97 17.36 -12.82
N GLU A 307 -12.91 17.15 -11.50
CA GLU A 307 -13.90 16.51 -10.60
C GLU A 307 -14.42 15.05 -10.72
N LEU A 308 -14.24 14.25 -11.77
CA LEU A 308 -15.00 12.97 -11.87
C LEU A 308 -14.37 11.65 -11.34
N PRO A 309 -13.03 11.42 -11.34
CA PRO A 309 -12.45 10.12 -10.93
C PRO A 309 -12.29 9.91 -9.42
N ALA A 310 -12.06 10.98 -8.64
CA ALA A 310 -11.69 10.88 -7.24
C ALA A 310 -12.87 10.44 -6.35
N GLU A 311 -14.04 11.08 -6.48
CA GLU A 311 -15.23 10.72 -5.69
C GLU A 311 -15.69 9.28 -5.94
N SER A 312 -15.60 8.82 -7.19
CA SER A 312 -15.96 7.44 -7.54
C SER A 312 -15.00 6.43 -6.92
N ALA A 313 -13.71 6.76 -6.83
CA ALA A 313 -12.73 5.93 -6.15
C ALA A 313 -12.90 5.95 -4.63
N GLU A 314 -13.25 7.09 -4.04
CA GLU A 314 -13.59 7.22 -2.62
C GLU A 314 -14.76 6.32 -2.27
N ARG A 315 -15.85 6.36 -3.04
CA ARG A 315 -17.00 5.45 -2.87
C ARG A 315 -16.61 3.98 -3.00
N MET A 316 -15.69 3.65 -3.93
CA MET A 316 -15.20 2.29 -4.09
C MET A 316 -14.38 1.84 -2.87
N VAL A 317 -13.55 2.72 -2.29
CA VAL A 317 -12.83 2.46 -1.05
C VAL A 317 -13.80 2.26 0.11
N ASP A 318 -14.81 3.12 0.25
CA ASP A 318 -15.81 3.05 1.33
C ASP A 318 -16.53 1.71 1.34
N ALA A 319 -16.99 1.27 0.17
CA ALA A 319 -17.65 -0.02 0.01
C ALA A 319 -16.73 -1.19 0.39
N GLU A 320 -15.44 -1.14 0.00
CA GLU A 320 -14.49 -2.21 0.34
C GLU A 320 -14.11 -2.21 1.83
N VAL A 321 -14.04 -1.04 2.47
CA VAL A 321 -13.83 -0.93 3.92
C VAL A 321 -14.99 -1.57 4.68
N GLU A 322 -16.24 -1.32 4.26
CA GLU A 322 -17.40 -1.97 4.85
C GLU A 322 -17.40 -3.48 4.64
N GLU A 323 -17.02 -3.94 3.44
CA GLU A 323 -16.87 -5.35 3.14
C GLU A 323 -15.78 -6.01 4.01
N TYR A 324 -14.65 -5.34 4.19
CA TYR A 324 -13.58 -5.78 5.09
C TYR A 324 -14.10 -5.90 6.53
N ALA A 325 -14.75 -4.86 7.05
CA ALA A 325 -15.31 -4.85 8.39
C ALA A 325 -16.35 -5.96 8.59
N ARG A 326 -17.17 -6.24 7.58
CA ARG A 326 -18.14 -7.35 7.60
C ARG A 326 -17.46 -8.70 7.70
N ARG A 327 -16.38 -8.92 6.93
CA ARG A 327 -15.59 -10.17 6.97
C ARG A 327 -14.91 -10.38 8.31
N GLU A 328 -14.30 -9.33 8.87
CA GLU A 328 -13.70 -9.36 10.21
C GLU A 328 -14.73 -9.76 11.28
N ARG A 329 -15.91 -9.13 11.26
CA ARG A 329 -17.00 -9.45 12.17
C ARG A 329 -17.47 -10.90 12.02
N ALA A 330 -17.57 -11.42 10.79
CA ALA A 330 -17.89 -12.81 10.53
C ALA A 330 -16.80 -13.77 11.05
N ALA A 331 -15.52 -13.40 10.93
CA ALA A 331 -14.39 -14.19 11.40
C ALA A 331 -14.34 -14.26 12.94
N ALA A 332 -14.76 -13.20 13.64
CA ALA A 332 -14.83 -13.17 15.10
C ALA A 332 -15.76 -14.23 15.70
N ALA A 333 -16.72 -14.76 14.93
CA ALA A 333 -17.60 -15.84 15.36
C ALA A 333 -16.98 -17.25 15.19
N LYS A 334 -15.83 -17.37 14.52
CA LYS A 334 -15.18 -18.67 14.25
C LYS A 334 -14.88 -19.47 15.52
N PRO A 335 -14.33 -18.90 16.61
CA PRO A 335 -14.08 -19.67 17.84
C PRO A 335 -15.35 -20.27 18.43
N ALA A 336 -16.43 -19.50 18.53
CA ALA A 336 -17.73 -19.99 19.04
C ALA A 336 -18.32 -21.11 18.16
N ILE A 337 -18.18 -21.00 16.82
CA ILE A 337 -18.60 -22.07 15.90
C ILE A 337 -17.78 -23.35 16.11
N VAL A 338 -16.46 -23.21 16.30
CA VAL A 338 -15.59 -24.36 16.59
C VAL A 338 -16.00 -25.00 17.91
N ALA A 339 -16.17 -24.21 18.98
CA ALA A 339 -16.59 -24.71 20.29
C ALA A 339 -17.94 -25.44 20.23
N MET A 340 -18.96 -24.86 19.58
CA MET A 340 -20.27 -25.50 19.38
C MET A 340 -20.15 -26.86 18.67
N ARG A 341 -19.34 -26.95 17.61
CA ARG A 341 -19.12 -28.20 16.87
C ARG A 341 -18.39 -29.24 17.71
N THR A 342 -17.35 -28.82 18.42
CA THR A 342 -16.59 -29.70 19.32
C THR A 342 -17.51 -30.30 20.39
N THR A 343 -18.35 -29.48 21.03
CA THR A 343 -19.31 -29.94 22.05
C THR A 343 -20.32 -30.93 21.48
N ALA A 344 -20.89 -30.64 20.30
CA ALA A 344 -21.85 -31.53 19.67
C ALA A 344 -21.24 -32.88 19.25
N LEU A 345 -20.01 -32.87 18.74
CA LEU A 345 -19.29 -34.10 18.37
C LEU A 345 -18.90 -34.90 19.62
N ALA A 346 -18.47 -34.25 20.71
CA ALA A 346 -18.19 -34.95 21.96
C ALA A 346 -19.43 -35.65 22.54
N ALA A 347 -20.59 -35.00 22.47
CA ALA A 347 -21.87 -35.61 22.86
C ALA A 347 -22.23 -36.82 21.97
N LEU A 348 -22.02 -36.71 20.64
CA LEU A 348 -22.21 -37.82 19.72
C LEU A 348 -21.32 -39.02 20.05
N GLU A 349 -20.01 -38.81 20.26
CA GLU A 349 -19.08 -39.90 20.60
C GLU A 349 -19.47 -40.60 21.90
N THR A 350 -19.94 -39.84 22.89
CA THR A 350 -20.43 -40.39 24.16
C THR A 350 -21.63 -41.31 23.94
N GLU A 351 -22.59 -40.90 23.11
CA GLU A 351 -23.78 -41.72 22.83
C GLU A 351 -23.48 -42.93 21.94
N LEU A 352 -22.60 -42.80 20.94
CA LEU A 352 -22.14 -43.94 20.14
C LEU A 352 -21.43 -44.98 21.02
N THR A 353 -20.59 -44.53 21.96
CA THR A 353 -19.93 -45.42 22.93
C THR A 353 -20.96 -46.18 23.79
N ARG A 354 -21.97 -45.47 24.32
CA ARG A 354 -23.06 -46.09 25.10
C ARG A 354 -23.87 -47.09 24.25
N PHE A 355 -24.17 -46.74 23.00
CA PHE A 355 -24.87 -47.62 22.07
C PHE A 355 -24.09 -48.92 21.83
N HIS A 356 -22.79 -48.82 21.54
CA HIS A 356 -21.91 -49.97 21.34
C HIS A 356 -21.81 -50.88 22.57
N GLN A 357 -21.81 -50.32 23.77
CA GLN A 357 -21.81 -51.10 25.02
C GLN A 357 -23.13 -51.85 25.24
N ARG A 358 -24.27 -51.25 24.85
CA ARG A 358 -25.60 -51.85 25.02
C ARG A 358 -25.92 -52.95 24.01
N VAL A 359 -25.30 -52.91 22.83
CA VAL A 359 -25.56 -53.86 21.74
C VAL A 359 -24.26 -54.49 21.22
N PRO A 360 -23.54 -55.27 22.05
CA PRO A 360 -22.22 -55.81 21.69
C PRO A 360 -22.28 -56.88 20.59
N SER A 361 -23.46 -57.43 20.27
CA SER A 361 -23.63 -58.46 19.25
C SER A 361 -23.72 -57.93 17.80
N LEU A 362 -23.78 -56.61 17.59
CA LEU A 362 -23.82 -56.02 16.24
C LEU A 362 -22.51 -56.28 15.49
N SER A 363 -22.61 -56.64 14.20
CA SER A 363 -21.47 -56.80 13.30
C SER A 363 -20.71 -55.48 13.11
N ALA A 364 -19.41 -55.57 12.82
CA ALA A 364 -18.56 -54.39 12.59
C ALA A 364 -19.10 -53.48 11.47
N ASP A 365 -19.57 -54.07 10.37
CA ASP A 365 -20.12 -53.34 9.23
C ASP A 365 -21.37 -52.54 9.62
N THR A 366 -22.28 -53.14 10.38
CA THR A 366 -23.52 -52.47 10.83
C THR A 366 -23.19 -51.34 11.81
N ARG A 367 -22.22 -51.53 12.70
CA ARG A 367 -21.76 -50.47 13.62
C ARG A 367 -21.20 -49.28 12.85
N SER A 368 -20.35 -49.52 11.85
CA SER A 368 -19.78 -48.46 11.02
C SER A 368 -20.84 -47.66 10.26
N GLU A 369 -21.89 -48.31 9.76
CA GLU A 369 -23.01 -47.63 9.10
C GLU A 369 -23.84 -46.77 10.07
N VAL A 370 -24.09 -47.27 11.29
CA VAL A 370 -24.79 -46.49 12.35
C VAL A 370 -23.96 -45.27 12.75
N ASP A 371 -22.66 -45.42 12.98
CA ASP A 371 -21.75 -44.32 13.29
C ASP A 371 -21.75 -43.26 12.19
N SER A 372 -21.64 -43.72 10.93
CA SER A 372 -21.65 -42.83 9.76
C SER A 372 -22.98 -42.12 9.61
N MET A 373 -24.11 -42.80 9.84
CA MET A 373 -25.44 -42.19 9.85
C MET A 373 -25.56 -41.11 10.94
N ALA A 374 -25.13 -41.41 12.17
CA ALA A 374 -25.23 -40.48 13.29
C ALA A 374 -24.36 -39.24 13.09
N ARG A 375 -23.12 -39.41 12.60
CA ARG A 375 -22.24 -38.29 12.19
C ARG A 375 -22.88 -37.43 11.10
N ARG A 376 -23.41 -38.04 10.03
CA ARG A 376 -24.12 -37.31 8.95
C ARG A 376 -25.32 -36.52 9.47
N LEU A 377 -26.08 -37.07 10.42
CA LEU A 377 -27.21 -36.36 11.05
C LEU A 377 -26.73 -35.13 11.82
N VAL A 378 -25.73 -35.28 12.69
CA VAL A 378 -25.17 -34.16 13.46
C VAL A 378 -24.62 -33.08 12.54
N ASP A 379 -23.84 -33.44 11.51
CA ASP A 379 -23.32 -32.49 10.52
C ASP A 379 -24.45 -31.72 9.82
N LYS A 380 -25.53 -32.42 9.45
CA LYS A 380 -26.71 -31.80 8.81
C LYS A 380 -27.44 -30.84 9.76
N PHE A 381 -27.57 -31.18 11.05
CA PHE A 381 -28.14 -30.31 12.07
C PHE A 381 -27.28 -29.07 12.33
N LEU A 382 -25.96 -29.22 12.35
CA LEU A 382 -25.02 -28.13 12.64
C LEU A 382 -24.79 -27.18 11.46
N HIS A 383 -25.10 -27.60 10.22
CA HIS A 383 -24.90 -26.79 9.03
C HIS A 383 -25.68 -25.46 9.09
N ARG A 384 -27.00 -25.50 9.29
CA ARG A 384 -27.85 -24.28 9.32
C ARG A 384 -27.48 -23.31 10.44
N PRO A 385 -27.26 -23.74 11.70
CA PRO A 385 -26.71 -22.89 12.75
C PRO A 385 -25.39 -22.26 12.32
N THR A 386 -24.41 -23.06 11.85
CA THR A 386 -23.09 -22.53 11.43
C THR A 386 -23.23 -21.40 10.41
N VAL A 387 -24.05 -21.58 9.37
CA VAL A 387 -24.28 -20.56 8.33
C VAL A 387 -24.97 -19.34 8.92
N ARG A 388 -26.00 -19.54 9.76
CA ARG A 388 -26.76 -18.45 10.38
C ARG A 388 -25.88 -17.59 11.29
N VAL A 389 -25.06 -18.21 12.14
CA VAL A 389 -24.11 -17.52 13.01
C VAL A 389 -23.17 -16.62 12.22
N LYS A 390 -22.55 -17.14 11.16
CA LYS A 390 -21.67 -16.34 10.29
C LYS A 390 -22.41 -15.15 9.66
N SER A 391 -23.62 -15.37 9.17
CA SER A 391 -24.44 -14.31 8.54
C SER A 391 -24.84 -13.22 9.55
N MET A 392 -25.13 -13.58 10.79
CA MET A 392 -25.57 -12.65 11.82
C MET A 392 -24.40 -11.86 12.41
N ALA A 393 -23.24 -12.51 12.59
CA ALA A 393 -21.99 -11.84 12.94
C ALA A 393 -21.61 -10.79 11.89
N ALA A 394 -21.79 -11.11 10.61
CA ALA A 394 -21.62 -10.17 9.50
C ALA A 394 -22.64 -9.00 9.50
N ALA A 395 -23.79 -9.12 10.13
CA ALA A 395 -24.90 -8.16 10.03
C ALA A 395 -24.99 -7.14 11.21
N GLU A 396 -23.87 -6.84 11.88
CA GLU A 396 -23.81 -5.91 13.03
C GLU A 396 -24.72 -6.31 14.20
N ASN A 397 -24.94 -7.61 14.40
CA ASN A 397 -25.66 -8.10 15.57
C ASN A 397 -24.68 -8.77 16.56
N PRO A 398 -23.95 -7.98 17.38
CA PRO A 398 -22.97 -8.51 18.32
C PRO A 398 -23.60 -9.40 19.40
N VAL A 399 -24.89 -9.20 19.68
CA VAL A 399 -25.65 -9.97 20.68
C VAL A 399 -25.67 -11.46 20.34
N TYR A 400 -25.83 -11.83 19.07
CA TYR A 400 -25.90 -13.25 18.70
C TYR A 400 -24.56 -13.97 18.82
N VAL A 401 -23.44 -13.30 18.52
CA VAL A 401 -22.10 -13.88 18.71
C VAL A 401 -21.82 -14.06 20.20
N GLN A 402 -22.23 -13.09 21.01
CA GLN A 402 -22.12 -13.14 22.47
C GLN A 402 -22.92 -14.33 23.04
N VAL A 403 -24.19 -14.47 22.67
CA VAL A 403 -25.05 -15.58 23.09
C VAL A 403 -24.44 -16.94 22.74
N LEU A 404 -23.79 -17.08 21.59
CA LEU A 404 -23.14 -18.35 21.23
C LEU A 404 -21.86 -18.61 22.01
N ARG A 405 -21.12 -17.57 22.37
CA ARG A 405 -20.00 -17.70 23.29
C ARG A 405 -20.50 -18.11 24.67
N ASP A 406 -21.53 -17.43 25.20
CA ASP A 406 -22.14 -17.78 26.48
C ASP A 406 -22.69 -19.23 26.52
N LEU A 407 -23.22 -19.72 25.39
CA LEU A 407 -23.82 -21.06 25.32
C LEU A 407 -22.80 -22.19 25.10
N PHE A 408 -21.66 -21.92 24.45
CA PHE A 408 -20.78 -22.98 23.94
C PHE A 408 -19.28 -22.77 24.16
N ASP A 409 -18.82 -21.58 24.55
CA ASP A 409 -17.41 -21.28 24.82
C ASP A 409 -17.10 -21.47 26.32
N PRO A 410 -16.41 -22.56 26.71
CA PRO A 410 -16.20 -22.90 28.12
C PRO A 410 -15.31 -21.91 28.88
N ASP A 411 -14.52 -21.11 28.16
CA ASP A 411 -13.61 -20.10 28.73
C ASP A 411 -14.24 -18.69 28.76
N HIS A 412 -15.49 -18.53 28.30
CA HIS A 412 -16.21 -17.26 28.35
C HIS A 412 -16.97 -17.11 29.67
N PRO A 413 -16.66 -16.11 30.51
CA PRO A 413 -17.45 -15.85 31.71
C PRO A 413 -18.86 -15.45 31.26
N ALA A 414 -19.87 -16.23 31.63
CA ALA A 414 -21.26 -16.00 31.23
C ALA A 414 -21.67 -14.54 31.50
N GLY A 415 -21.76 -13.76 30.43
CA GLY A 415 -22.14 -12.35 30.50
C GLY A 415 -23.64 -12.27 30.69
N GLY A 416 -24.10 -11.60 31.75
CA GLY A 416 -25.52 -11.34 31.93
C GLY A 416 -26.10 -10.68 30.68
N ILE A 417 -27.13 -11.28 30.09
CA ILE A 417 -27.87 -10.73 28.95
C ILE A 417 -28.28 -9.30 29.31
N PRO A 418 -27.86 -8.24 28.58
CA PRO A 418 -28.32 -6.90 28.85
C PRO A 418 -29.83 -6.87 28.65
N GLY A 419 -30.56 -6.66 29.74
CA GLY A 419 -32.01 -6.69 29.79
C GLY A 419 -32.62 -5.75 28.76
N ASN A 420 -33.68 -6.22 28.11
CA ASN A 420 -34.55 -5.42 27.25
C ASN A 420 -34.84 -4.06 27.91
N VAL A 421 -34.58 -2.98 27.18
CA VAL A 421 -35.15 -1.67 27.46
C VAL A 421 -36.67 -1.84 27.44
N GLU A 422 -37.30 -1.76 28.61
CA GLU A 422 -38.75 -1.63 28.70
C GLU A 422 -39.17 -0.37 27.96
N SER A 423 -39.86 -0.53 26.83
CA SER A 423 -40.72 0.53 26.30
C SER A 423 -41.91 0.66 27.24
N LYS A 424 -41.91 1.65 28.12
CA LYS A 424 -43.13 2.12 28.78
C LYS A 424 -43.62 3.40 28.09
N GLY A 425 -44.79 3.24 27.47
CA GLY A 425 -45.92 4.18 27.29
C GLY A 425 -45.66 5.66 27.35
#